data_AF-A0A239NT76-F1
#
_entry.id   AF-A0A239NT76-F1
#
_cell.length_a   1.000
_cell.length_b   1.000
_cell.length_c   1.000
_cell.angle_alpha   90.00
_cell.angle_beta   90.00
_cell.angle_gamma   90.00
#
_symmetry.space_group_name_H-M   'P 1'
#
loop_
_entity.id
_entity.type
_entity.pdbx_description
1 polymer ?
#
loop_
_entity_poly.entity_id
_entity_poly.type
_entity_poly.pdbx_seq_one_letter_code
_entity_poly.pdbx_strand_id
1 'polypeptide(L)'
;MTRGSLHSLMTFDALGAAPLLADTPLLVVHGKVDAYCSPEIAAELHENTGGDKEIVWLDCDRHIDLYDVEPHVTRAVEAATAFLRRLWGSKDALFAG
;
A
#
# COMPACT_ATOMS: atom_id res chain seq x y z
N MET A 1 15.07 15.01 -13.13
CA MET A 1 13.92 14.51 -13.92
C MET A 1 14.20 14.77 -15.39
N THR A 2 14.00 13.79 -16.28
CA THR A 2 14.13 13.96 -17.73
C THR A 2 12.75 13.94 -18.37
N ARG A 3 12.60 14.50 -19.58
CA ARG A 3 11.31 14.49 -20.31
C ARG A 3 10.72 13.08 -20.46
N GLY A 4 11.58 12.07 -20.65
CA GLY A 4 11.17 10.66 -20.74
C GLY A 4 10.60 10.12 -19.44
N SER A 5 11.26 10.39 -18.30
CA SER A 5 10.76 9.95 -16.99
C SER A 5 9.46 10.66 -16.58
N LEU A 6 9.30 11.93 -16.96
CA LEU A 6 8.07 12.68 -16.72
C LEU A 6 6.89 12.14 -17.54
N HIS A 7 7.11 11.79 -18.81
CA HIS A 7 6.08 11.20 -19.66
C HIS A 7 5.61 9.84 -19.12
N SER A 8 6.53 8.98 -18.70
CA SER A 8 6.18 7.68 -18.10
C SER A 8 5.39 7.83 -16.80
N LEU A 9 5.69 8.83 -15.96
CA LEU A 9 4.90 9.14 -14.76
C LEU A 9 3.50 9.64 -15.11
N MET A 10 3.37 10.47 -16.16
CA MET A 10 2.08 11.04 -16.58
C MET A 10 1.12 10.01 -17.21
N THR A 11 1.63 8.92 -17.75
CA THR A 11 0.82 7.85 -18.36
C THR A 11 0.70 6.60 -17.47
N PHE A 12 1.29 6.62 -16.28
CA PHE A 12 1.26 5.48 -15.38
C PHE A 12 -0.07 5.43 -14.64
N ASP A 13 -0.85 4.39 -14.93
CA ASP A 13 -2.08 4.07 -14.25
C ASP A 13 -1.87 2.82 -13.39
N ALA A 14 -1.64 3.02 -12.09
CA ALA A 14 -1.52 1.93 -11.12
C ALA A 14 -2.88 1.25 -10.85
N LEU A 15 -4.00 1.97 -11.02
CA LEU A 15 -5.34 1.46 -10.73
C LEU A 15 -5.82 0.49 -11.80
N GLY A 16 -5.48 0.72 -13.07
CA GLY A 16 -5.74 -0.22 -14.16
C GLY A 16 -5.14 -1.62 -13.92
N ALA A 17 -4.11 -1.73 -13.06
CA ALA A 17 -3.51 -3.01 -12.67
C ALA A 17 -4.15 -3.65 -11.42
N ALA A 18 -5.06 -2.97 -10.72
CA ALA A 18 -5.67 -3.45 -9.47
C ALA A 18 -6.33 -4.85 -9.58
N PRO A 19 -7.02 -5.21 -10.69
CA PRO A 19 -7.59 -6.55 -10.84
C PRO A 19 -6.53 -7.67 -10.91
N LEU A 20 -5.30 -7.34 -11.33
CA LEU A 20 -4.19 -8.31 -11.41
C LEU A 20 -3.65 -8.70 -10.03
N LEU A 21 -3.99 -7.94 -8.99
CA LEU A 21 -3.54 -8.18 -7.62
C LEU A 21 -4.45 -9.16 -6.87
N ALA A 22 -5.56 -9.63 -7.45
CA ALA A 22 -6.57 -10.41 -6.73
C ALA A 22 -6.03 -11.71 -6.08
N ASP A 23 -5.01 -12.34 -6.67
CA ASP A 23 -4.38 -13.55 -6.14
C ASP A 23 -3.17 -13.26 -5.24
N THR A 24 -2.83 -11.98 -5.03
CA THR A 24 -1.69 -11.54 -4.22
C THR A 24 -2.20 -10.78 -2.99
N PRO A 25 -1.92 -11.26 -1.77
CA PRO A 25 -2.29 -10.53 -0.57
C PRO A 25 -1.74 -9.11 -0.58
N LEU A 26 -2.62 -8.13 -0.35
CA LEU A 26 -2.31 -6.70 -0.47
C LEU A 26 -2.44 -5.98 0.88
N LEU A 27 -1.41 -5.22 1.25
CA LEU A 27 -1.49 -4.24 2.34
C LEU A 27 -1.22 -2.83 1.78
N VAL A 28 -2.15 -1.91 2.02
CA VAL A 28 -1.96 -0.47 1.78
C VAL A 28 -1.83 0.24 3.12
N VAL A 29 -0.75 1.00 3.33
CA VAL A 29 -0.58 1.89 4.49
C VAL A 29 -0.51 3.32 3.97
N HIS A 30 -1.41 4.19 4.43
CA HIS A 30 -1.54 5.53 3.85
C HIS A 30 -1.97 6.57 4.89
N GLY A 31 -1.51 7.82 4.71
CA GLY A 31 -2.00 8.96 5.51
C GLY A 31 -3.42 9.36 5.10
N LYS A 32 -4.22 9.87 6.04
CA LYS A 32 -5.56 10.42 5.72
C LYS A 32 -5.49 11.72 4.93
N VAL A 33 -4.38 12.45 5.04
CA VAL A 33 -4.11 13.68 4.30
C VAL A 33 -2.81 13.52 3.53
N ASP A 34 -2.91 13.62 2.20
CA ASP A 34 -1.74 13.51 1.33
C ASP A 34 -2.04 14.20 -0.01
N ALA A 35 -1.33 15.29 -0.28
CA ALA A 35 -1.48 16.07 -1.50
C ALA A 35 -0.64 15.53 -2.67
N TYR A 36 0.27 14.58 -2.41
CA TYR A 36 1.16 14.01 -3.42
C TYR A 36 0.67 12.65 -3.90
N CYS A 37 0.20 11.81 -2.97
CA CYS A 37 -0.47 10.55 -3.25
C CYS A 37 -1.92 10.65 -2.72
N SER A 38 -2.91 10.67 -3.61
CA SER A 38 -4.31 10.87 -3.20
C SER A 38 -4.81 9.71 -2.32
N PRO A 39 -5.36 9.99 -1.11
CA PRO A 39 -6.05 8.99 -0.30
C PRO A 39 -7.22 8.33 -1.04
N GLU A 40 -7.91 9.07 -1.91
CA GLU A 40 -9.01 8.54 -2.73
C GLU A 40 -8.51 7.45 -3.68
N ILE A 41 -7.35 7.64 -4.31
CA ILE A 41 -6.71 6.61 -5.16
C ILE A 41 -6.34 5.38 -4.33
N ALA A 42 -5.83 5.55 -3.11
CA ALA A 42 -5.52 4.43 -2.22
C ALA A 42 -6.79 3.64 -1.82
N ALA A 43 -7.90 4.34 -1.57
CA ALA A 43 -9.20 3.71 -1.32
C ALA A 43 -9.70 2.96 -2.57
N GLU A 44 -9.61 3.58 -3.75
CA GLU A 44 -10.04 2.98 -5.01
C GLU A 44 -9.23 1.72 -5.37
N LEU A 45 -7.91 1.73 -5.15
CA LEU A 45 -7.06 0.53 -5.30
C LEU A 45 -7.58 -0.60 -4.41
N HIS A 46 -7.79 -0.30 -3.13
CA HIS A 46 -8.28 -1.29 -2.18
C HIS A 46 -9.68 -1.79 -2.55
N GLU A 47 -10.59 -0.92 -3.00
CA GLU A 47 -11.94 -1.32 -3.41
C GLU A 47 -11.92 -2.22 -4.65
N ASN A 48 -11.10 -1.88 -5.65
CA ASN A 48 -11.05 -2.56 -6.95
C ASN A 48 -10.16 -3.80 -7.01
N THR A 49 -9.27 -4.02 -6.04
CA THR A 49 -8.51 -5.28 -5.93
C THR A 49 -9.36 -6.38 -5.28
N GLY A 50 -9.43 -7.58 -5.87
CA GLY A 50 -10.09 -8.73 -5.23
C GLY A 50 -9.22 -9.39 -4.14
N GLY A 51 -9.73 -10.45 -3.50
CA GLY A 51 -8.90 -11.31 -2.64
C GLY A 51 -8.59 -10.76 -1.24
N ASP A 52 -7.47 -11.24 -0.67
CA ASP A 52 -7.00 -10.86 0.66
C ASP A 52 -6.33 -9.48 0.63
N LYS A 53 -6.95 -8.50 1.28
CA LYS A 53 -6.53 -7.11 1.21
C LYS A 53 -6.84 -6.36 2.50
N GLU A 54 -5.94 -5.47 2.87
CA GLU A 54 -6.02 -4.62 4.05
C GLU A 54 -5.62 -3.19 3.70
N ILE A 55 -6.28 -2.21 4.31
CA ILE A 55 -5.87 -0.81 4.28
C ILE A 55 -5.77 -0.24 5.70
N VAL A 56 -4.64 0.40 5.99
CA VAL A 56 -4.34 1.04 7.27
C VAL A 56 -4.20 2.54 7.06
N TRP A 57 -5.09 3.30 7.71
CA TRP A 57 -5.09 4.75 7.67
C TRP A 57 -4.38 5.35 8.88
N LEU A 58 -3.40 6.23 8.62
CA LEU A 58 -2.68 6.97 9.66
C LEU A 58 -3.12 8.44 9.68
N ASP A 59 -3.15 9.03 10.87
CA ASP A 59 -3.46 10.46 11.08
C ASP A 59 -2.27 11.37 10.72
N CYS A 60 -1.66 11.16 9.56
CA CYS A 60 -0.61 12.03 9.02
C CYS A 60 -1.23 13.32 8.47
N ASP A 61 -0.53 14.44 8.63
CA ASP A 61 -0.93 15.74 8.06
C ASP A 61 -0.30 15.97 6.68
N ARG A 62 0.81 15.28 6.38
CA ARG A 62 1.55 15.36 5.12
C ARG A 62 2.08 13.99 4.70
N HIS A 63 2.27 13.83 3.40
CA HIS A 63 2.92 12.66 2.79
C HIS A 63 4.23 12.25 3.50
N ILE A 64 5.10 13.25 3.73
CA ILE A 64 6.43 13.03 4.28
C ILE A 64 6.43 12.59 5.74
N ASP A 65 5.31 12.72 6.47
CA ASP A 65 5.26 12.32 7.87
C ASP A 65 5.42 10.78 8.02
N LEU A 66 5.09 10.02 6.97
CA LEU A 66 5.36 8.58 6.89
C LEU A 66 6.85 8.21 6.83
N TYR A 67 7.74 9.18 6.60
CA TYR A 67 9.16 8.92 6.37
C TYR A 67 9.95 8.98 7.68
N ASP A 68 9.60 9.90 8.58
CA ASP A 68 10.39 10.20 9.77
C ASP A 68 9.61 10.69 11.00
N VAL A 69 8.28 10.86 10.91
CA VAL A 69 7.48 11.37 12.04
C VAL A 69 6.88 10.22 12.84
N GLU A 70 7.22 10.17 14.13
CA GLU A 70 6.55 9.28 15.07
C GLU A 70 5.20 9.87 15.54
N PRO A 71 4.18 9.03 15.80
CA PRO A 71 4.22 7.56 15.80
C PRO A 71 3.93 6.92 14.42
N HIS A 72 3.85 7.70 13.34
CA HIS A 72 3.37 7.22 12.04
C HIS A 72 4.31 6.17 11.44
N VAL A 73 5.63 6.41 11.51
CA VAL A 73 6.64 5.46 11.05
C VAL A 73 6.52 4.14 11.82
N THR A 74 6.50 4.19 13.15
CA THR A 74 6.36 2.97 13.98
C THR A 74 5.09 2.20 13.62
N ARG A 75 3.94 2.88 13.51
CA ARG A 75 2.67 2.22 13.16
C ARG A 75 2.69 1.60 11.77
N ALA A 76 3.32 2.25 10.79
CA ALA A 76 3.47 1.71 9.44
C ALA A 76 4.32 0.43 9.44
N VAL A 77 5.45 0.44 10.16
CA VAL A 77 6.35 -0.72 10.31
C VAL A 77 5.66 -1.87 11.04
N GLU A 78 4.90 -1.57 12.10
CA GLU A 78 4.14 -2.59 12.85
C GLU A 78 3.09 -3.26 11.96
N ALA A 79 2.32 -2.49 11.19
CA ALA A 79 1.32 -3.01 10.26
C ALA A 79 1.97 -3.92 9.20
N ALA A 80 3.03 -3.45 8.55
CA ALA A 80 3.76 -4.22 7.55
C ALA A 80 4.36 -5.51 8.13
N THR A 81 4.95 -5.44 9.31
CA THR A 81 5.54 -6.60 9.98
C THR A 81 4.47 -7.62 10.37
N ALA A 82 3.33 -7.17 10.92
CA ALA A 82 2.23 -8.04 11.28
C ALA A 82 1.65 -8.76 10.06
N PHE A 83 1.45 -8.02 8.96
CA PHE A 83 0.96 -8.57 7.70
C PHE A 83 1.91 -9.63 7.13
N LEU A 84 3.21 -9.31 7.02
CA LEU A 84 4.21 -10.25 6.50
C LEU A 84 4.34 -11.51 7.35
N ARG A 85 4.27 -11.38 8.68
CA ARG A 85 4.29 -12.55 9.59
C ARG A 85 3.09 -13.47 9.35
N ARG A 86 1.88 -12.93 9.17
CA ARG A 86 0.70 -13.74 8.82
C ARG A 86 0.88 -14.42 7.47
N LEU A 87 1.38 -13.69 6.48
CA LEU A 87 1.57 -14.19 5.12
C LEU A 87 2.57 -15.36 5.07
N TRP A 88 3.72 -15.22 5.75
CA TRP A 88 4.73 -16.27 5.79
C TRP A 88 4.31 -17.44 6.67
N GLY A 89 3.71 -17.21 7.83
CA GLY A 89 3.17 -18.29 8.67
C GLY A 89 2.10 -19.12 7.95
N SER A 90 1.27 -18.48 7.12
CA SER A 90 0.31 -19.17 6.25
C SER A 90 0.99 -19.99 5.14
N LYS A 91 2.03 -19.45 4.50
CA LYS A 91 2.81 -20.18 3.48
C LYS A 91 3.51 -21.40 4.05
N ASP A 92 4.14 -21.30 5.22
CA ASP A 92 4.81 -22.44 5.85
C ASP A 92 3.82 -23.57 6.15
N ALA A 93 2.58 -23.24 6.52
CA ALA A 93 1.51 -24.23 6.71
C ALA A 93 1.04 -24.90 5.40
N LEU A 94 1.08 -24.18 4.26
CA LEU A 94 0.69 -24.70 2.94
C LEU A 94 1.72 -25.67 2.31
N PHE A 95 2.98 -25.61 2.73
CA PHE A 95 4.06 -26.47 2.20
C PHE A 95 4.51 -27.58 3.17
N ALA A 96 3.88 -27.70 4.34
CA ALA A 96 4.20 -28.69 5.38
C ALA A 96 3.27 -29.93 5.40
N GLY A 97 2.39 -30.08 4.41
CA GLY A 97 1.52 -31.25 4.20
C GLY A 97 1.75 -31.91 2.85
#